data_AF-A0A7W0A4W9-F1
#
_entry.id   AF-A0A7W0A4W9-F1
#
_cell.length_a   1.000
_cell.length_b   1.000
_cell.length_c   1.000
_cell.angle_alpha   90.00
_cell.angle_beta   90.00
_cell.angle_gamma   90.00
#
_symmetry.space_group_name_H-M   'P 1'
#
loop_
_entity.id
_entity.type
_entity.pdbx_description
1 polymer ?
#
loop_
_entity_poly.entity_id
_entity_poly.type
_entity_poly.pdbx_seq_one_letter_code
_entity_poly.pdbx_strand_id
1 'polypeptide(L)'
;MSITSHNKIEPGAGRSINIAGLGVALKLSARDTNGSFSLVEHTLSPGMLGAPPHTHANEDEFSYVLEGELGMKIGDHEFQAGVGSYILKPRGLPHTFWNAGTQP
;
A
#
# COMPACT_ATOMS: atom_id res chain seq x y z
N MET A 1 0.24 -7.37 32.17
CA MET A 1 -0.35 -7.89 30.91
C MET A 1 0.72 -7.76 29.84
N SER A 2 1.23 -8.87 29.32
CA SER A 2 2.39 -8.87 28.41
C SER A 2 1.97 -8.44 26.99
N ILE A 3 2.62 -7.41 26.47
CA ILE A 3 2.26 -6.69 25.23
C ILE A 3 2.81 -7.39 23.97
N THR A 4 3.14 -8.68 24.00
CA THR A 4 4.17 -9.20 23.09
C THR A 4 3.74 -10.04 21.89
N SER A 5 2.45 -10.24 21.61
CA SER A 5 2.03 -10.94 20.37
C SER A 5 1.18 -10.11 19.40
N HIS A 6 0.40 -9.13 19.87
CA HIS A 6 -0.47 -8.32 18.99
C HIS A 6 0.19 -7.04 18.47
N ASN A 7 1.31 -6.61 19.06
CA ASN A 7 1.92 -5.30 18.76
C ASN A 7 3.21 -5.38 17.94
N LYS A 8 3.60 -6.58 17.47
CA LYS A 8 4.80 -6.78 16.65
C LYS A 8 4.49 -7.70 15.48
N ILE A 9 4.94 -7.31 14.29
CA ILE A 9 4.90 -8.12 13.07
C ILE A 9 6.34 -8.19 12.56
N GLU A 10 6.86 -9.40 12.38
CA GLU A 10 8.22 -9.60 11.89
C GLU A 10 8.35 -9.25 10.40
N PRO A 11 9.56 -8.91 9.92
CA PRO A 11 9.83 -8.76 8.49
C PRO A 11 9.36 -9.98 7.69
N GLY A 12 8.71 -9.75 6.55
CA GLY A 12 8.12 -10.81 5.72
C GLY A 12 6.89 -11.50 6.31
N ALA A 13 6.53 -11.27 7.58
CA ALA A 13 5.29 -11.76 8.15
C ALA A 13 4.09 -10.90 7.74
N GLY A 14 2.90 -11.44 7.92
CA GLY A 14 1.64 -10.81 7.55
C GLY A 14 0.65 -11.86 7.07
N ARG A 15 -0.65 -11.55 7.15
CA ARG A 15 -1.68 -12.46 6.65
C ARG A 15 -1.86 -12.21 5.15
N SER A 16 -1.63 -13.23 4.33
CA SER A 16 -2.00 -13.16 2.92
C SER A 16 -3.51 -13.06 2.77
N ILE A 17 -3.96 -11.96 2.19
CA ILE A 17 -5.38 -11.73 1.85
C ILE A 17 -5.49 -11.30 0.40
N ASN A 18 -6.71 -11.36 -0.13
CA ASN A 18 -7.04 -10.80 -1.43
C ASN A 18 -7.81 -9.50 -1.23
N ILE A 19 -7.33 -8.41 -1.81
CA ILE A 19 -8.03 -7.12 -1.89
C ILE A 19 -8.35 -6.87 -3.35
N ALA A 20 -9.64 -7.00 -3.71
CA ALA A 20 -10.14 -6.73 -5.07
C ALA A 20 -9.35 -7.44 -6.19
N GLY A 21 -8.93 -8.68 -5.97
CA GLY A 21 -8.16 -9.48 -6.93
C GLY A 21 -6.65 -9.44 -6.72
N LEU A 22 -6.11 -8.49 -5.93
CA LEU A 22 -4.69 -8.39 -5.63
C LEU A 22 -4.34 -9.14 -4.32
N GLY A 23 -3.38 -10.06 -4.40
CA GLY A 23 -2.80 -10.69 -3.22
C GLY A 23 -1.89 -9.71 -2.48
N VAL A 24 -2.13 -9.52 -1.18
CA VAL A 24 -1.34 -8.59 -0.34
C VAL A 24 -0.99 -9.21 1.00
N ALA A 25 0.12 -8.78 1.58
CA ALA A 25 0.44 -9.10 2.97
C ALA A 25 -0.21 -8.06 3.89
N LEU A 26 -1.31 -8.42 4.52
CA LEU A 26 -1.95 -7.60 5.55
C LEU A 26 -1.09 -7.62 6.81
N LYS A 27 -0.55 -6.46 7.18
CA LYS A 27 0.23 -6.27 8.40
C LYS A 27 -0.74 -5.92 9.55
N LEU A 28 -1.46 -4.81 9.44
CA LEU A 28 -2.45 -4.37 10.42
C LEU A 28 -3.79 -4.14 9.73
N SER A 29 -4.86 -4.70 10.29
CA SER A 29 -6.23 -4.41 9.87
C SER A 29 -6.82 -3.22 10.65
N ALA A 30 -7.91 -2.67 10.13
CA ALA A 30 -8.71 -1.71 10.86
C ALA A 30 -9.17 -2.23 12.24
N ARG A 31 -9.33 -3.56 12.44
CA ARG A 31 -9.68 -4.11 13.77
C ARG A 31 -8.53 -3.97 14.75
N ASP A 32 -7.30 -4.14 14.28
CA ASP A 32 -6.09 -4.05 15.11
C ASP A 32 -5.83 -2.61 15.56
N THR A 33 -6.32 -1.62 14.79
CA THR A 33 -6.08 -0.19 15.01
C THR A 33 -7.33 0.57 15.49
N ASN A 34 -8.38 -0.14 15.91
CA ASN A 34 -9.67 0.43 16.30
C ASN A 34 -10.26 1.40 15.25
N GLY A 35 -10.11 1.06 13.98
CA GLY A 35 -10.61 1.82 12.84
C GLY A 35 -9.71 2.95 12.35
N SER A 36 -8.53 3.15 12.94
CA SER A 36 -7.69 4.30 12.63
C SER A 36 -7.00 4.20 11.26
N PHE A 37 -6.41 3.05 10.95
CA PHE A 37 -5.76 2.77 9.66
C PHE A 37 -5.63 1.26 9.40
N SER A 38 -5.36 0.89 8.17
CA SER A 38 -4.84 -0.45 7.84
C SER A 38 -3.45 -0.32 7.24
N LEU A 39 -2.59 -1.32 7.44
CA LEU A 39 -1.27 -1.39 6.87
C LEU A 39 -1.15 -2.67 6.04
N VAL A 40 -0.84 -2.51 4.77
CA VAL A 40 -0.64 -3.60 3.81
C VAL A 40 0.71 -3.42 3.14
N GLU A 41 1.31 -4.53 2.74
CA GLU A 41 2.53 -4.54 1.93
C GLU A 41 2.22 -5.25 0.61
N HIS A 42 2.65 -4.62 -0.48
CA HIS A 42 2.46 -5.10 -1.84
C HIS A 42 3.79 -5.55 -2.41
N THR A 43 3.80 -6.72 -3.05
CA THR A 43 4.83 -7.14 -4.00
C THR A 43 4.14 -7.24 -5.35
N LEU A 44 4.58 -6.46 -6.32
CA LEU A 44 3.87 -6.26 -7.58
C LEU A 44 4.79 -6.67 -8.71
N SER A 45 4.37 -7.53 -9.63
CA SER A 45 5.18 -7.80 -10.82
C SER A 45 5.45 -6.52 -11.64
N PRO A 46 6.53 -6.45 -12.43
CA PRO A 46 6.81 -5.29 -13.30
C PRO A 46 5.60 -4.89 -14.15
N GLY A 47 5.25 -3.60 -14.13
CA GLY A 47 4.10 -3.04 -14.83
C GLY A 47 2.73 -3.39 -14.23
N MET A 48 2.66 -4.20 -13.18
CA MET A 48 1.39 -4.57 -12.54
C MET A 48 0.82 -3.38 -11.77
N LEU A 49 -0.47 -3.10 -11.97
CA LEU A 49 -1.22 -2.15 -11.17
C LEU A 49 -1.47 -2.71 -9.76
N GLY A 50 -1.19 -1.91 -8.74
CA GLY A 50 -1.57 -2.20 -7.37
C GLY A 50 -3.05 -1.94 -7.09
N ALA A 51 -3.70 -1.13 -7.92
CA ALA A 51 -5.15 -0.97 -7.94
C ALA A 51 -5.59 -0.33 -9.28
N PRO A 52 -6.78 -0.65 -9.81
CA PRO A 52 -7.35 0.15 -10.91
C PRO A 52 -7.53 1.62 -10.46
N PRO A 53 -7.60 2.60 -11.37
CA PRO A 53 -7.91 3.98 -11.01
C PRO A 53 -9.19 4.08 -10.17
N HIS A 54 -9.07 4.66 -8.98
CA HIS A 54 -10.16 4.73 -8.00
C HIS A 54 -10.05 5.97 -7.11
N THR A 55 -11.05 6.18 -6.26
CA THR A 55 -11.10 7.30 -5.31
C THR A 55 -11.65 6.80 -3.98
N HIS A 56 -11.01 7.19 -2.89
CA HIS A 56 -11.48 6.92 -1.53
C HIS A 56 -12.30 8.10 -1.05
N ALA A 57 -13.46 7.83 -0.44
CA ALA A 57 -14.32 8.89 0.08
C ALA A 57 -13.90 9.33 1.50
N ASN A 58 -13.38 8.41 2.31
CA ASN A 58 -13.14 8.67 3.74
C ASN A 58 -11.68 8.50 4.15
N GLU A 59 -10.84 7.94 3.28
CA GLU A 59 -9.48 7.51 3.61
C GLU A 59 -8.46 8.28 2.76
N ASP A 60 -7.44 8.83 3.42
CA ASP A 60 -6.20 9.15 2.73
C ASP A 60 -5.37 7.86 2.66
N GLU A 61 -4.69 7.64 1.53
CA GLU A 61 -3.84 6.47 1.33
C GLU A 61 -2.38 6.87 1.25
N PHE A 62 -1.51 6.15 1.95
CA PHE A 62 -0.07 6.40 1.96
C PHE A 62 0.69 5.22 1.36
N SER A 63 1.73 5.51 0.60
CA SER A 63 2.69 4.53 0.12
C SER A 63 4.09 4.90 0.58
N TYR A 64 4.84 3.91 1.03
CA TYR A 64 6.27 4.01 1.30
C TYR A 64 6.98 2.95 0.47
N VAL A 65 7.97 3.36 -0.31
CA VAL A 65 8.67 2.46 -1.24
C VAL A 65 9.77 1.73 -0.49
N LEU A 66 9.57 0.44 -0.23
CA LEU A 66 10.55 -0.43 0.42
C LEU A 66 11.65 -0.85 -0.54
N GLU A 67 11.29 -1.26 -1.75
CA GLU A 67 12.19 -1.76 -2.78
C GLU A 67 11.68 -1.32 -4.17
N GLY A 68 12.58 -1.26 -5.15
CA GLY A 68 12.26 -0.95 -6.54
C GLY A 68 11.83 0.50 -6.79
N GLU A 69 10.90 0.66 -7.73
CA GLU A 69 10.37 1.95 -8.18
C GLU A 69 8.85 1.85 -8.36
N LEU A 70 8.13 2.78 -7.74
CA LEU A 70 6.68 2.86 -7.81
C LEU A 70 6.26 3.99 -8.75
N GLY A 71 5.50 3.67 -9.78
CA GLY A 71 4.81 4.65 -10.61
C GLY A 71 3.45 4.99 -10.02
N MET A 72 3.07 6.26 -10.08
CA MET A 72 1.81 6.75 -9.53
C MET A 72 1.17 7.80 -10.42
N LYS A 73 -0.17 7.80 -10.42
CA LYS A 73 -0.98 8.88 -10.97
C LYS A 73 -1.96 9.35 -9.91
N ILE A 74 -1.96 10.64 -9.59
CA ILE A 74 -2.80 11.27 -8.57
C ILE A 74 -3.38 12.54 -9.19
N GLY A 75 -4.69 12.53 -9.47
CA GLY A 75 -5.31 13.52 -10.34
C GLY A 75 -4.61 13.58 -11.70
N ASP A 76 -4.13 14.77 -12.05
CA ASP A 76 -3.42 15.02 -13.32
C ASP A 76 -1.90 14.83 -13.23
N HIS A 77 -1.37 14.54 -12.03
CA HIS A 77 0.05 14.38 -11.80
C HIS A 77 0.46 12.92 -11.91
N GLU A 78 1.49 12.66 -12.71
CA GLU A 78 2.04 11.33 -12.92
C GLU A 78 3.55 11.37 -12.69
N PHE A 79 4.07 10.48 -11.84
CA PHE A 79 5.47 10.46 -11.45
C PHE A 79 5.91 9.08 -10.96
N GLN A 80 7.22 8.87 -10.92
CA GLN A 80 7.86 7.69 -10.35
C GLN A 80 8.54 8.05 -9.02
N ALA A 81 8.58 7.10 -8.10
CA ALA A 81 9.16 7.25 -6.78
C ALA A 81 10.02 6.03 -6.44
N GLY A 82 11.29 6.27 -6.12
CA GLY A 82 12.24 5.24 -5.71
C GLY A 82 12.18 4.92 -4.22
N VAL A 83 13.01 3.97 -3.80
CA VAL A 83 13.17 3.54 -2.40
C VAL A 83 13.31 4.70 -1.42
N GLY A 84 12.60 4.62 -0.30
CA GLY A 84 12.61 5.65 0.75
C GLY A 84 11.65 6.81 0.50
N SER A 85 10.97 6.85 -0.65
CA SER A 85 9.96 7.87 -0.93
C SER A 85 8.67 7.63 -0.14
N TYR A 86 8.07 8.73 0.33
CA TYR A 86 6.74 8.75 0.95
C TYR A 86 5.78 9.44 0.01
N ILE A 87 4.64 8.81 -0.27
CA ILE A 87 3.62 9.34 -1.16
C ILE A 87 2.27 9.37 -0.46
N LEU A 88 1.64 10.55 -0.46
CA LEU A 88 0.27 10.76 0.00
C LEU A 88 -0.66 10.78 -1.21
N LYS A 89 -1.74 10.00 -1.13
CA LYS A 89 -2.90 10.01 -2.02
C LYS A 89 -4.10 10.56 -1.22
N PRO A 90 -4.43 11.85 -1.37
CA PRO A 90 -5.52 12.45 -0.60
C PRO A 90 -6.87 11.82 -0.95
N ARG A 91 -7.74 11.70 0.05
CA ARG A 91 -9.15 11.34 -0.15
C ARG A 91 -9.82 12.29 -1.14
N GLY A 92 -10.79 11.79 -1.90
CA GLY A 92 -11.51 12.57 -2.90
C GLY A 92 -10.73 12.87 -4.19
N LEU A 93 -9.46 12.46 -4.29
CA LEU A 93 -8.69 12.56 -5.54
C LEU A 93 -8.53 11.20 -6.21
N PRO A 94 -8.86 11.07 -7.51
CA PRO A 94 -8.61 9.86 -8.28
C PRO A 94 -7.13 9.51 -8.31
N HIS A 95 -6.81 8.24 -8.07
CA HIS A 95 -5.44 7.78 -8.11
C HIS A 95 -5.29 6.30 -8.48
N THR A 96 -4.08 5.94 -8.89
CA THR A 96 -3.60 4.56 -9.09
C THR A 96 -2.09 4.50 -8.87
N PHE A 97 -1.55 3.29 -8.78
CA PHE A 97 -0.12 3.03 -8.68
C PHE A 97 0.24 1.70 -9.33
N TRP A 98 1.46 1.57 -9.82
CA TRP A 98 2.01 0.38 -10.44
C TRP A 98 3.49 0.20 -10.11
N ASN A 99 4.00 -1.00 -10.29
CA ASN A 99 5.44 -1.21 -10.29
C ASN A 99 6.03 -0.65 -11.59
N ALA A 100 6.82 0.42 -11.50
CA ALA A 100 7.48 1.05 -12.63
C ALA A 100 8.87 0.45 -12.92
N GLY A 101 9.40 -0.35 -12.01
CA GLY A 101 10.66 -1.05 -12.14
C GLY A 101 10.57 -2.34 -12.97
N THR A 102 11.66 -3.10 -12.92
CA THR A 102 11.87 -4.32 -13.72
C THR A 102 11.89 -5.60 -12.88
N GLN A 103 11.72 -5.49 -11.56
CA GLN A 103 11.67 -6.61 -10.62
C GLN A 103 10.44 -6.49 -9.72
N PRO A 104 9.91 -7.60 -9.19
CA PRO A 104 8.76 -7.60 -8.28
C PRO A 104 8.94 -6.81 -6.98
#